data_AF-A0A524PEC9-F1
#
_entry.id   AF-A0A524PEC9-F1
#
_cell.length_a   1.000
_cell.length_b   1.000
_cell.length_c   1.000
_cell.angle_alpha   90.00
_cell.angle_beta   90.00
_cell.angle_gamma   90.00
#
_symmetry.space_group_name_H-M   'P 1'
#
loop_
_entity.id
_entity.type
_entity.pdbx_description
1 polymer ?
#
loop_
_entity_poly.entity_id
_entity_poly.type
_entity_poly.pdbx_seq_one_letter_code
_entity_poly.pdbx_strand_id
1 'polypeptide(L)'
;MVNVIGLDFIGNMLMLALRGVRRRYLDRETQIRDLVRITILNSLPGEVIDVEAHAVILGEENADIHARVRVAPAGRPTADLAQCIALELIERVGTRSKVTLEWIPSLDATTLE
;
A
#
# COMPACT_ATOMS: atom_id res chain seq x y z
N MET A 1 -47.90 -11.24 2.29
CA MET A 1 -46.95 -10.89 3.37
C MET A 1 -45.60 -11.62 3.29
N VAL A 2 -45.45 -12.71 2.54
CA VAL A 2 -44.17 -13.45 2.41
C VAL A 2 -43.10 -12.68 1.62
N ASN A 3 -43.51 -11.82 0.68
CA ASN A 3 -42.60 -11.09 -0.22
C ASN A 3 -41.76 -10.01 0.48
N VAL A 4 -42.28 -9.40 1.56
CA VAL A 4 -41.58 -8.30 2.26
C VAL A 4 -40.51 -8.86 3.22
N ILE A 5 -40.80 -9.98 3.88
CA ILE A 5 -39.87 -10.63 4.83
C ILE A 5 -38.66 -11.25 4.10
N GLY A 6 -38.88 -11.82 2.91
CA GLY A 6 -37.80 -12.37 2.09
C GLY A 6 -36.85 -11.29 1.55
N LEU A 7 -37.37 -10.11 1.23
CA LEU A 7 -36.57 -9.00 0.70
C LEU A 7 -35.64 -8.42 1.77
N ASP A 8 -36.11 -8.26 3.01
CA ASP A 8 -35.27 -7.78 4.12
C ASP A 8 -34.15 -8.77 4.46
N PHE A 9 -34.42 -10.07 4.39
CA PHE A 9 -33.42 -11.09 4.67
C PHE A 9 -32.32 -11.11 3.60
N ILE A 10 -32.70 -11.03 2.33
CA ILE A 10 -31.74 -10.95 1.21
C ILE A 10 -30.95 -9.64 1.27
N GLY A 11 -31.62 -8.52 1.56
CA GLY A 11 -30.97 -7.21 1.69
C GLY A 11 -29.91 -7.18 2.80
N ASN A 12 -30.22 -7.73 3.97
CA ASN A 12 -29.27 -7.77 5.09
C ASN A 12 -28.09 -8.70 4.81
N MET A 13 -28.35 -9.87 4.21
CA MET A 13 -27.30 -10.82 3.83
C MET A 13 -26.35 -10.23 2.77
N LEU A 14 -26.90 -9.48 1.80
CA LEU A 14 -26.12 -8.76 0.80
C LEU A 14 -25.26 -7.66 1.43
N MET A 15 -25.80 -6.87 2.36
CA MET A 15 -25.02 -5.85 3.07
C MET A 15 -23.88 -6.45 3.89
N LEU A 16 -24.09 -7.60 4.54
CA LEU A 16 -23.06 -8.31 5.27
C LEU A 16 -21.97 -8.86 4.34
N ALA A 17 -22.36 -9.41 3.19
CA ALA A 17 -21.41 -9.86 2.18
C ALA A 17 -20.57 -8.69 1.63
N LEU A 18 -21.21 -7.57 1.28
CA LEU A 18 -20.52 -6.35 0.82
C LEU A 18 -19.60 -5.77 1.90
N ARG A 19 -20.02 -5.76 3.17
CA ARG A 19 -19.17 -5.36 4.29
C ARG A 19 -17.98 -6.29 4.47
N GLY A 20 -18.17 -7.60 4.31
CA GLY A 20 -17.11 -8.60 4.39
C GLY A 20 -16.07 -8.42 3.29
N VAL A 21 -16.52 -8.23 2.05
CA VAL A 21 -15.64 -7.92 0.90
C VAL A 21 -14.87 -6.63 1.17
N ARG A 22 -15.55 -5.56 1.55
CA ARG A 22 -14.90 -4.27 1.83
C ARG A 22 -13.83 -4.38 2.93
N ARG A 23 -14.10 -5.13 4.00
CA ARG A 23 -13.10 -5.37 5.06
C ARG A 23 -11.87 -6.10 4.51
N ARG A 24 -12.06 -7.20 3.78
CA ARG A 24 -10.93 -7.95 3.19
C ARG A 24 -10.08 -7.09 2.27
N TYR A 25 -10.70 -6.23 1.48
CA TYR A 25 -9.99 -5.29 0.61
C TYR A 25 -9.17 -4.27 1.42
N LEU A 26 -9.74 -3.69 2.47
CA LEU A 26 -9.03 -2.74 3.34
C LEU A 26 -7.87 -3.41 4.10
N ASP A 27 -8.09 -4.64 4.58
CA ASP A 27 -7.04 -5.41 5.27
C ASP A 27 -5.87 -5.68 4.32
N ARG A 28 -6.16 -6.07 3.07
CA ARG A 28 -5.15 -6.32 2.05
C ARG A 28 -4.41 -5.04 1.63
N GLU A 29 -5.12 -3.93 1.47
CA GLU A 29 -4.51 -2.63 1.17
C GLU A 29 -3.55 -2.20 2.29
N THR A 30 -3.96 -2.41 3.55
CA THR A 30 -3.14 -2.09 4.73
C THR A 30 -1.89 -2.98 4.77
N GLN A 31 -2.04 -4.29 4.54
CA GLN A 31 -0.90 -5.21 4.47
C GLN A 31 0.11 -4.84 3.38
N ILE A 32 -0.36 -4.48 2.18
CA ILE A 32 0.50 -4.04 1.09
C ILE A 32 1.24 -2.75 1.49
N ARG A 33 0.53 -1.78 2.06
CA ARG A 33 1.10 -0.50 2.49
C ARG A 33 2.18 -0.69 3.55
N ASP A 34 1.90 -1.49 4.56
CA ASP A 34 2.83 -1.76 5.66
C ASP A 34 4.06 -2.50 5.17
N LEU A 35 3.87 -3.49 4.28
CA LEU A 35 4.97 -4.23 3.68
C LEU A 35 5.87 -3.28 2.89
N VAL A 36 5.32 -2.49 1.97
CA VAL A 36 6.07 -1.49 1.19
C VAL A 36 6.85 -0.56 2.11
N ARG A 37 6.21 -0.05 3.17
CA ARG A 37 6.88 0.85 4.14
C ARG A 37 8.05 0.16 4.83
N ILE A 38 7.87 -1.07 5.30
CA ILE A 38 8.92 -1.85 5.98
C ILE A 38 10.08 -2.14 5.02
N THR A 39 9.78 -2.59 3.79
CA THR A 39 10.81 -2.87 2.77
C THR A 39 11.66 -1.63 2.48
N ILE A 40 11.03 -0.46 2.33
CA ILE A 40 11.72 0.82 2.09
C ILE A 40 12.60 1.20 3.29
N LEU A 41 12.07 1.15 4.51
CA LEU A 41 12.82 1.50 5.72
C LEU A 41 14.01 0.56 5.97
N ASN A 42 13.86 -0.72 5.69
CA ASN A 42 14.94 -1.71 5.83
C ASN A 42 16.03 -1.55 4.76
N SER A 43 15.65 -1.13 3.55
CA SER A 43 16.59 -0.98 2.44
C SER A 43 17.42 0.31 2.53
N LEU A 44 16.93 1.31 3.27
CA LEU A 44 17.56 2.63 3.39
C LEU A 44 17.66 3.09 4.86
N PRO A 45 18.46 2.39 5.69
CA PRO A 45 18.59 2.74 7.09
C PRO A 45 19.29 4.11 7.26
N GLY A 46 18.59 5.05 7.88
CA GLY A 46 19.13 6.36 8.24
C GLY A 46 19.08 7.43 7.14
N GLU A 47 18.61 7.09 5.94
CA GLU A 47 18.45 8.05 4.84
C GLU A 47 17.01 8.54 4.66
N VAL A 48 16.04 7.79 5.20
CA VAL A 48 14.60 8.02 5.04
C VAL A 48 14.06 8.87 6.19
N ILE A 49 13.46 10.00 5.85
CA ILE A 49 12.76 10.90 6.77
C ILE A 49 11.30 10.48 6.91
N ASP A 50 10.64 10.20 5.78
CA ASP A 50 9.23 9.80 5.75
C ASP A 50 8.92 8.94 4.52
N VAL A 51 7.91 8.07 4.64
CA VAL A 51 7.42 7.20 3.57
C VAL A 51 5.90 7.25 3.53
N GLU A 52 5.37 7.74 2.42
CA GLU A 52 3.94 7.66 2.10
C GLU A 52 3.75 6.58 1.04
N ALA A 53 3.06 5.50 1.38
CA ALA A 53 2.74 4.43 0.44
C ALA A 53 1.23 4.40 0.16
N HIS A 54 0.88 4.38 -1.12
CA HIS A 54 -0.47 4.25 -1.64
C HIS A 54 -0.56 2.99 -2.51
N ALA A 55 -1.57 2.16 -2.24
CA ALA A 55 -1.82 0.95 -3.00
C ALA A 55 -3.23 0.99 -3.57
N VAL A 56 -3.35 0.74 -4.88
CA VAL A 56 -4.63 0.59 -5.58
C VAL A 56 -4.75 -0.86 -6.01
N ILE A 57 -5.73 -1.56 -5.45
CA ILE A 57 -6.00 -2.95 -5.83
C ILE A 57 -6.80 -2.94 -7.14
N LEU A 58 -6.21 -3.49 -8.20
CA LEU A 58 -6.79 -3.54 -9.55
C LEU A 58 -7.56 -4.85 -9.81
N GLY A 59 -7.29 -5.89 -9.01
CA GLY A 59 -7.97 -7.19 -9.07
C GLY A 59 -7.51 -8.11 -7.94
N GLU A 60 -7.92 -9.38 -7.97
CA GLU A 60 -7.63 -10.33 -6.88
C GLU A 60 -6.13 -10.58 -6.67
N GLU A 61 -5.29 -10.38 -7.69
CA GLU A 61 -3.84 -10.63 -7.62
C GLU A 61 -3.02 -9.46 -8.18
N ASN A 62 -3.65 -8.33 -8.51
CA ASN A 62 -2.97 -7.20 -9.16
C ASN A 62 -3.14 -5.92 -8.35
N ALA A 63 -2.05 -5.20 -8.12
CA ALA A 63 -2.05 -3.91 -7.47
C ALA A 63 -1.14 -2.90 -8.19
N ASP A 64 -1.49 -1.62 -8.11
CA ASP A 64 -0.63 -0.51 -8.51
C ASP A 64 -0.19 0.25 -7.26
N ILE A 65 1.11 0.41 -7.08
CA ILE A 65 1.71 0.93 -5.86
C ILE A 65 2.49 2.19 -6.19
N HIS A 66 2.15 3.25 -5.50
CA HIS A 66 2.84 4.53 -5.57
C HIS A 66 3.37 4.84 -4.19
N ALA A 67 4.70 4.90 -4.05
CA ALA A 67 5.32 5.30 -2.80
C ALA A 67 6.15 6.57 -3.00
N ARG A 68 5.98 7.51 -2.09
CA ARG A 68 6.79 8.73 -1.97
C ARG A 68 7.74 8.54 -0.81
N VAL A 69 9.02 8.64 -1.10
CA VAL A 69 10.09 8.50 -0.11
C VAL A 69 10.74 9.86 0.06
N ARG A 70 10.55 10.46 1.23
CA ARG A 70 11.29 11.66 1.61
C ARG A 70 12.62 11.24 2.19
N VAL A 71 13.70 11.72 1.59
CA VAL A 71 15.07 11.37 1.98
C VAL A 71 15.88 12.61 2.31
N ALA A 72 16.92 12.44 3.12
CA ALA A 72 17.93 13.47 3.30
C ALA A 72 18.59 13.82 1.94
N PRO A 73 19.18 15.02 1.76
CA PRO A 73 19.73 15.47 0.47
C PRO A 73 20.84 14.56 -0.09
N ALA A 74 21.50 13.80 0.77
CA ALA A 74 22.52 12.83 0.39
C ALA A 74 21.96 11.43 0.06
N GLY A 75 20.68 11.17 0.36
CA GLY A 75 20.03 9.90 0.13
C GLY A 75 19.90 9.62 -1.36
N ARG A 76 20.34 8.43 -1.79
CA ARG A 76 20.39 8.08 -3.22
C ARG A 76 19.24 7.14 -3.58
N PRO A 77 18.59 7.37 -4.73
CA PRO A 77 17.59 6.43 -5.23
C PRO A 77 18.26 5.11 -5.65
N THR A 78 17.87 4.01 -5.02
CA THR A 78 18.32 2.67 -5.41
C THR A 78 17.43 2.16 -6.53
N ALA A 79 18.02 1.91 -7.71
CA ALA A 79 17.28 1.44 -8.89
C ALA A 79 16.54 0.11 -8.65
N ASP A 80 17.06 -0.72 -7.75
CA ASP A 80 16.53 -2.06 -7.47
C ASP A 80 15.41 -2.07 -6.42
N LEU A 81 15.15 -0.96 -5.72
CA LEU A 81 14.19 -0.94 -4.61
C LEU A 81 12.76 -1.24 -5.08
N ALA A 82 12.36 -0.71 -6.23
CA ALA A 82 11.04 -1.00 -6.81
C ALA A 82 10.89 -2.50 -7.14
N GLN A 83 11.97 -3.14 -7.59
CA GLN A 83 11.99 -4.58 -7.86
C GLN A 83 11.94 -5.40 -6.57
N CYS A 84 12.71 -5.02 -5.54
CA CYS A 84 12.66 -5.68 -4.22
C CYS A 84 11.26 -5.63 -3.63
N ILE A 85 10.59 -4.47 -3.68
CA ILE A 85 9.21 -4.33 -3.21
C ILE A 85 8.27 -5.23 -4.00
N ALA A 86 8.37 -5.24 -5.33
CA ALA A 86 7.53 -6.09 -6.18
C ALA A 86 7.72 -7.59 -5.87
N LEU A 87 8.96 -8.01 -5.60
CA LEU A 87 9.30 -9.38 -5.20
C LEU A 87 8.73 -9.73 -3.82
N GLU A 88 8.90 -8.88 -2.81
CA GLU A 88 8.35 -9.16 -1.48
C GLU A 88 6.81 -9.23 -1.49
N LEU A 89 6.15 -8.43 -2.34
CA LEU A 89 4.69 -8.45 -2.47
C LEU A 89 4.17 -9.73 -3.12
N ILE A 90 4.88 -10.27 -4.10
CA ILE A 90 4.50 -11.56 -4.69
C ILE A 90 4.79 -12.71 -3.73
N GLU A 91 5.90 -12.67 -3.00
CA GLU A 91 6.29 -13.73 -2.06
C GLU A 91 5.41 -13.77 -0.81
N ARG A 92 5.06 -12.62 -0.24
CA ARG A 92 4.35 -12.54 1.05
C ARG A 92 2.84 -12.35 0.93
N VAL A 93 2.39 -11.72 -0.15
CA VAL A 93 0.97 -11.35 -0.35
C VAL A 93 0.40 -12.00 -1.61
N GLY A 94 1.21 -12.66 -2.45
CA GLY A 94 0.75 -13.27 -3.70
C GLY A 94 0.24 -12.25 -4.71
N THR A 95 0.72 -11.00 -4.64
CA THR A 95 0.19 -9.89 -5.45
C THR A 95 1.23 -9.41 -6.46
N ARG A 96 0.90 -9.50 -7.75
CA ARG A 96 1.67 -8.87 -8.82
C ARG A 96 1.45 -7.37 -8.75
N SER A 97 2.53 -6.61 -8.83
CA SER A 97 2.45 -5.17 -8.65
C SER A 97 3.26 -4.40 -9.68
N LYS A 98 2.72 -3.26 -10.08
CA LYS A 98 3.49 -2.17 -10.65
C LYS A 98 3.89 -1.28 -9.49
N VAL A 99 5.18 -1.00 -9.33
CA VAL A 99 5.70 -0.18 -8.24
C VAL A 99 6.34 1.06 -8.83
N THR A 100 5.83 2.22 -8.42
CA THR A 100 6.37 3.54 -8.77
C THR A 100 6.89 4.20 -7.51
N LEU A 101 8.16 4.61 -7.53
CA LEU A 101 8.81 5.30 -6.42
C LEU A 101 9.11 6.75 -6.82
N GLU A 102 8.64 7.69 -6.00
CA GLU A 102 8.94 9.11 -6.12
C GLU A 102 9.90 9.52 -4.99
N TRP A 103 11.06 10.04 -5.36
CA TRP A 103 12.10 10.45 -4.42
C TRP A 103 12.02 11.95 -4.20
N ILE A 104 11.79 12.35 -2.95
CA ILE A 104 11.62 13.74 -2.57
C ILE A 104 12.78 14.11 -1.63
N PRO A 105 13.83 14.79 -2.11
CA PRO A 105 14.87 15.29 -1.22
C PRO A 105 14.27 16.37 -0.32
N SER A 106 14.43 16.23 0.99
CA SER A 106 13.99 17.20 1.98
C SER A 106 15.18 17.91 2.60
N LEU A 107 15.13 19.24 2.66
CA LEU A 107 16.09 20.07 3.37
C LEU A 107 15.30 20.81 4.47
N ASP A 108 15.61 20.53 5.73
CA ASP A 108 15.05 21.32 6.81
C ASP A 108 15.74 22.70 6.82
N ALA A 109 14.94 23.75 6.61
CA ALA A 109 15.42 25.13 6.52
C ALA A 109 16.01 25.67 7.84
N THR A 110 15.90 24.93 8.94
CA THR A 110 16.49 25.28 10.25
C THR A 110 18.01 25.09 10.33
N THR A 111 18.66 24.55 9.30
CA THR A 111 20.13 24.34 9.26
C THR A 111 20.86 25.38 8.40
N LEU A 112 20.22 26.54 8.15
CA LEU A 112 20.87 27.74 7.60
C LEU A 112 21.26 28.67 8.77
N GLU A 113 22.22 28.25 9.59
CA GLU A 113 22.97 29.14 10.49
C GLU A 113 24.48 28.97 10.26
#